data_AF-A0A535F410-F1
#
_entry.id   AF-A0A535F410-F1
#
_cell.length_a   1.000
_cell.length_b   1.000
_cell.length_c   1.000
_cell.angle_alpha   90.00
_cell.angle_beta   90.00
_cell.angle_gamma   90.00
#
_symmetry.space_group_name_H-M   'P 1'
#
loop_
_entity.id
_entity.type
_entity.pdbx_description
1 polymer ?
#
loop_
_entity_poly.entity_id
_entity_poly.type
_entity_poly.pdbx_seq_one_letter_code
_entity_poly.pdbx_strand_id
1 'polypeptide(L)'
;MIERSGDLWLQIRHVAVQSIQGYAQGILTVEVLAEEILQEWKSRHIADEQPSHSLLIRIAQRICSRALCMAWRSPQPDLRNRAFDNLRCYLERSLRNSGYAATLQGYENAIEDVLHQTLEELHLALIRNSSAGPDDPATFLKWAQTAVIRHAHVFVQKCKSNRCDSLDAQQEKFADQFVDEHADDPQESVISQELQQVLKDAILSL
;
A
#
# COMPACT_ATOMS: atom_id res chain seq x y z
N MET A 1 -41.40 2.93 -26.66
CA MET A 1 -40.91 2.56 -25.32
C MET A 1 -39.65 1.66 -25.40
N ILE A 2 -38.77 1.83 -26.40
CA ILE A 2 -37.65 0.91 -26.71
C ILE A 2 -36.27 1.55 -26.42
N GLU A 3 -36.21 2.88 -26.25
CA GLU A 3 -34.94 3.61 -26.06
C GLU A 3 -34.33 3.39 -24.66
N ARG A 4 -35.15 3.09 -23.64
CA ARG A 4 -34.73 2.99 -22.24
C ARG A 4 -33.87 1.75 -21.94
N SER A 5 -34.02 0.67 -22.70
CA SER A 5 -33.20 -0.55 -22.54
C SER A 5 -31.84 -0.43 -23.25
N GLY A 6 -31.76 0.39 -24.30
CA GLY A 6 -30.52 0.60 -25.05
C GLY A 6 -29.50 1.45 -24.27
N ASP A 7 -29.97 2.52 -23.62
CA ASP A 7 -29.11 3.42 -22.82
C ASP A 7 -28.47 2.70 -21.62
N LEU A 8 -29.26 1.94 -20.85
CA LEU A 8 -28.75 1.15 -19.74
C LEU A 8 -27.69 0.14 -20.18
N TRP A 9 -27.93 -0.56 -21.30
CA TRP A 9 -26.96 -1.53 -21.81
C TRP A 9 -25.63 -0.87 -22.24
N LEU A 10 -25.69 0.32 -22.84
CA LEU A 10 -24.50 1.10 -23.18
C LEU A 10 -23.71 1.51 -21.93
N GLN A 11 -24.38 1.95 -20.87
CA GLN A 11 -23.75 2.29 -19.60
C GLN A 11 -23.10 1.08 -18.94
N ILE A 12 -23.80 -0.06 -18.89
CA ILE A 12 -23.26 -1.31 -18.35
C ILE A 12 -22.02 -1.75 -19.14
N ARG A 13 -22.07 -1.69 -20.48
CA ARG A 13 -20.94 -2.06 -21.34
C ARG A 13 -19.74 -1.15 -21.11
N HIS A 14 -19.96 0.14 -20.93
CA HIS A 14 -18.89 1.08 -20.61
C HIS A 14 -18.21 0.75 -19.28
N VAL A 15 -19.00 0.49 -18.24
CA VAL A 15 -18.51 0.07 -16.92
C VAL A 15 -17.75 -1.27 -17.02
N ALA A 16 -18.25 -2.22 -17.83
CA ALA A 16 -17.60 -3.51 -18.05
C ALA A 16 -16.22 -3.36 -18.71
N VAL A 17 -16.09 -2.51 -19.74
CA VAL A 17 -14.81 -2.22 -20.39
C VAL A 17 -13.80 -1.67 -19.39
N GLN A 18 -14.18 -0.64 -18.63
CA GLN A 18 -13.30 -0.03 -17.64
C GLN A 18 -12.89 -1.01 -16.55
N SER A 19 -13.83 -1.84 -16.08
CA SER A 19 -13.59 -2.81 -15.01
C SER A 19 -12.67 -3.94 -15.46
N ILE A 20 -12.78 -4.40 -16.71
CA ILE A 20 -11.87 -5.44 -17.25
C ILE A 20 -10.45 -4.92 -17.37
N GLN A 21 -10.26 -3.72 -17.93
CA GLN A 21 -8.95 -3.05 -17.96
C GLN A 21 -8.44 -2.76 -16.54
N GLY A 22 -9.36 -2.55 -15.60
CA GLY A 22 -9.10 -2.39 -14.18
C GLY A 22 -8.52 -3.63 -13.50
N TYR A 23 -9.13 -4.79 -13.75
CA TYR A 23 -9.08 -5.88 -12.78
C TYR A 23 -8.97 -7.29 -13.37
N ALA A 24 -9.42 -7.53 -14.62
CA ALA A 24 -9.70 -8.89 -15.08
C ALA A 24 -9.41 -9.10 -16.58
N GLN A 25 -8.44 -8.37 -17.14
CA GLN A 25 -8.04 -8.48 -18.54
C GLN A 25 -7.57 -9.90 -18.87
N GLY A 26 -8.15 -10.50 -19.90
CA GLY A 26 -7.82 -11.88 -20.31
C GLY A 26 -8.36 -12.98 -19.38
N ILE A 27 -9.15 -12.61 -18.37
CA ILE A 27 -9.87 -13.52 -17.45
C ILE A 27 -11.37 -13.47 -17.75
N LEU A 28 -11.92 -12.26 -17.87
CA LEU A 28 -13.32 -12.02 -18.27
C LEU A 28 -13.38 -11.29 -19.61
N THR A 29 -14.48 -11.48 -20.34
CA THR A 29 -14.83 -10.69 -21.52
C THR A 29 -15.84 -9.61 -21.17
N VAL A 30 -15.89 -8.56 -21.98
CA VAL A 30 -16.78 -7.41 -21.77
C VAL A 30 -18.24 -7.86 -21.80
N GLU A 31 -18.55 -8.77 -22.70
CA GLU A 31 -19.88 -9.35 -22.89
C GLU A 31 -20.33 -10.12 -21.66
N VAL A 32 -19.49 -11.03 -21.14
CA VAL A 32 -19.79 -11.83 -19.95
C VAL A 32 -19.99 -10.92 -18.72
N LEU A 33 -19.08 -9.95 -18.52
CA LEU A 33 -19.20 -9.04 -17.39
C LEU A 33 -20.45 -8.15 -17.50
N ALA A 34 -20.79 -7.66 -18.69
CA ALA A 34 -21.98 -6.84 -18.90
C ALA A 34 -23.27 -7.62 -18.60
N GLU A 35 -23.34 -8.88 -19.03
CA GLU A 35 -24.46 -9.78 -18.72
C GLU A 35 -24.58 -10.04 -17.21
N GLU A 36 -23.47 -10.34 -16.54
CA GLU A 36 -23.46 -10.58 -15.09
C GLU A 36 -23.84 -9.33 -14.28
N ILE A 37 -23.38 -8.14 -14.69
CA ILE A 37 -23.79 -6.87 -14.07
C ILE A 37 -25.32 -6.70 -14.18
N LEU A 38 -25.87 -6.95 -15.37
CA LEU A 38 -27.31 -6.82 -15.61
C LEU A 38 -28.12 -7.83 -14.77
N GLN A 39 -27.66 -9.08 -14.69
CA GLN A 39 -28.31 -10.12 -13.87
C GLN A 39 -28.24 -9.81 -12.38
N GLU A 40 -27.07 -9.40 -11.87
CA GLU A 40 -26.87 -9.08 -10.46
C GLU A 40 -27.65 -7.82 -10.04
N TRP A 41 -27.83 -6.86 -10.96
CA TRP A 41 -28.72 -5.72 -10.72
C TRP A 41 -30.20 -6.14 -10.69
N LYS A 42 -30.69 -6.88 -11.71
CA LYS A 42 -32.08 -7.35 -11.82
C LYS A 42 -32.51 -8.22 -10.64
N SER A 43 -31.63 -9.09 -10.15
CA SER A 43 -31.91 -9.97 -9.01
C SER A 43 -32.11 -9.23 -7.69
N ARG A 44 -31.65 -7.97 -7.59
CA ARG A 44 -31.72 -7.16 -6.36
C ARG A 44 -32.78 -6.07 -6.40
N HIS A 45 -33.29 -5.74 -7.58
CA HIS A 45 -34.24 -4.63 -7.76
C HIS A 45 -35.46 -5.12 -8.53
N ILE A 46 -36.61 -5.06 -7.87
CA ILE A 46 -37.91 -5.53 -8.37
C ILE A 46 -38.67 -4.39 -9.09
N ALA A 47 -38.17 -3.15 -9.07
CA ALA A 47 -38.87 -1.95 -9.55
C ALA A 47 -38.11 -1.17 -10.64
N ASP A 48 -38.84 -0.29 -11.36
CA ASP A 48 -38.45 0.56 -12.51
C ASP A 48 -37.33 1.61 -12.24
N GLU A 49 -36.53 1.47 -11.18
CA GLU A 49 -35.45 2.41 -10.87
C GLU A 49 -34.18 2.11 -11.68
N GLN A 50 -33.67 3.12 -12.39
CA GLN A 50 -32.40 3.00 -13.11
C GLN A 50 -31.21 2.89 -12.13
N PRO A 51 -30.25 1.99 -12.37
CA PRO A 51 -29.07 1.89 -11.51
C PRO A 51 -28.21 3.14 -11.62
N SER A 52 -27.72 3.63 -10.49
CA SER A 52 -26.68 4.68 -10.51
C SER A 52 -25.36 4.12 -11.03
N HIS A 53 -24.57 4.96 -11.71
CA HIS A 53 -23.25 4.58 -12.22
C HIS A 53 -22.33 4.00 -11.12
N SER A 54 -22.38 4.55 -9.90
CA SER A 54 -21.59 4.06 -8.76
C SER A 54 -22.02 2.67 -8.28
N LEU A 55 -23.29 2.31 -8.45
CA LEU A 55 -23.78 0.98 -8.16
C LEU A 55 -23.27 -0.02 -9.21
N LEU A 56 -23.34 0.34 -10.50
CA LEU A 56 -22.82 -0.49 -11.59
C LEU A 56 -21.32 -0.78 -11.41
N ILE A 57 -20.51 0.23 -11.06
CA ILE A 57 -19.08 0.05 -10.76
C ILE A 57 -18.88 -0.92 -9.59
N ARG A 58 -19.65 -0.79 -8.50
CA ARG A 58 -19.53 -1.67 -7.33
C ARG A 58 -19.88 -3.12 -7.66
N ILE A 59 -20.92 -3.33 -8.47
CA ILE A 59 -21.30 -4.66 -8.98
C ILE A 59 -20.16 -5.22 -9.84
N ALA A 60 -19.67 -4.45 -10.81
CA ALA A 60 -18.59 -4.87 -11.70
C ALA A 60 -17.30 -5.22 -10.95
N GLN A 61 -16.86 -4.37 -10.01
CA GLN A 61 -15.68 -4.61 -9.19
C GLN A 61 -15.83 -5.88 -8.35
N ARG A 62 -17.03 -6.14 -7.81
CA ARG A 62 -17.31 -7.36 -7.06
C ARG A 62 -17.18 -8.61 -7.93
N ILE A 63 -17.78 -8.60 -9.12
CA ILE A 63 -17.69 -9.70 -10.09
C ILE A 63 -16.23 -9.92 -10.50
N CYS A 64 -15.52 -8.86 -10.89
CA CYS A 64 -14.10 -8.93 -11.24
C CYS A 64 -13.25 -9.47 -10.10
N SER A 65 -13.51 -9.06 -8.85
CA SER A 65 -12.79 -9.57 -7.67
C SER A 65 -12.95 -11.08 -7.52
N ARG A 66 -14.19 -11.60 -7.69
CA ARG A 66 -14.44 -13.04 -7.63
C ARG A 66 -13.70 -13.78 -8.74
N ALA A 67 -13.82 -13.32 -9.98
CA ALA A 67 -13.17 -13.93 -11.13
C ALA A 67 -11.65 -13.94 -11.00
N LEU A 68 -11.07 -12.82 -10.56
CA LEU A 68 -9.62 -12.70 -10.33
C LEU A 68 -9.15 -13.66 -9.22
N CYS A 69 -9.90 -13.78 -8.13
CA CYS A 69 -9.60 -14.71 -7.05
C CYS A 69 -9.63 -16.17 -7.52
N MET A 70 -10.65 -16.55 -8.30
CA MET A 70 -10.77 -17.89 -8.88
C MET A 70 -9.63 -18.18 -9.87
N ALA A 71 -9.31 -17.22 -10.73
CA ALA A 71 -8.20 -17.32 -11.69
C ALA A 71 -6.85 -17.46 -10.98
N TRP A 72 -6.63 -16.71 -9.90
CA TRP A 72 -5.43 -16.79 -9.08
C TRP A 72 -5.29 -18.13 -8.35
N ARG A 73 -6.39 -18.73 -7.89
CA ARG A 73 -6.41 -20.09 -7.29
C ARG A 73 -6.40 -21.23 -8.32
N SER A 74 -6.43 -20.91 -9.62
CA SER A 74 -6.57 -21.93 -10.66
C SER A 74 -5.39 -22.92 -10.69
N PRO A 75 -5.62 -24.20 -10.98
CA PRO A 75 -4.52 -25.12 -11.25
C PRO A 75 -3.79 -24.80 -12.57
N GLN A 76 -4.43 -24.06 -13.49
CA GLN A 76 -3.88 -23.74 -14.81
C GLN A 76 -2.86 -22.58 -14.72
N PRO A 77 -1.58 -22.80 -15.08
CA PRO A 77 -0.53 -21.78 -14.96
C PRO A 77 -0.83 -20.50 -15.75
N ASP A 78 -1.33 -20.63 -16.98
CA ASP A 78 -1.60 -19.47 -17.83
C ASP A 78 -2.66 -18.54 -17.22
N LEU A 79 -3.72 -19.13 -16.64
CA LEU A 79 -4.79 -18.35 -16.00
C LEU A 79 -4.30 -17.69 -14.72
N ARG A 80 -3.46 -18.38 -13.93
CA ARG A 80 -2.81 -17.80 -12.74
C ARG A 80 -1.89 -16.64 -13.10
N ASN A 81 -1.08 -16.79 -14.14
CA ASN A 81 -0.14 -15.76 -14.58
C ASN A 81 -0.91 -14.49 -15.01
N ARG A 82 -2.00 -14.65 -15.78
CA ARG A 82 -2.90 -13.52 -16.09
C ARG A 82 -3.48 -12.88 -14.85
N ALA A 83 -3.90 -13.66 -13.86
CA ALA A 83 -4.40 -13.12 -12.60
C ALA A 83 -3.33 -12.34 -11.84
N PHE A 84 -2.10 -12.82 -11.84
CA PHE A 84 -0.96 -12.15 -11.23
C PHE A 84 -0.63 -10.82 -11.92
N ASP A 85 -0.63 -10.78 -13.26
CA ASP A 85 -0.41 -9.55 -14.03
C ASP A 85 -1.49 -8.50 -13.75
N ASN A 86 -2.76 -8.91 -13.75
CA ASN A 86 -3.87 -8.02 -13.40
C ASN A 86 -3.74 -7.50 -11.97
N LEU A 87 -3.34 -8.38 -11.04
CA LEU A 87 -3.15 -8.01 -9.64
C LEU A 87 -2.02 -7.00 -9.48
N ARG A 88 -0.87 -7.20 -10.15
CA ARG A 88 0.23 -6.24 -10.18
C ARG A 88 -0.24 -4.86 -10.63
N CYS A 89 -0.90 -4.77 -11.79
CA CYS A 89 -1.42 -3.52 -12.32
C CYS A 89 -2.43 -2.84 -11.38
N TYR A 90 -3.28 -3.62 -10.70
CA TYR A 90 -4.24 -3.11 -9.72
C TYR A 90 -3.55 -2.59 -8.45
N LEU A 91 -2.59 -3.33 -7.92
CA LEU A 91 -1.85 -2.94 -6.71
C LEU A 91 -0.98 -1.71 -6.95
N GLU A 92 -0.35 -1.61 -8.12
CA GLU A 92 0.43 -0.41 -8.49
C GLU A 92 -0.46 0.83 -8.51
N ARG A 93 -1.61 0.76 -9.19
CA ARG A 93 -2.60 1.86 -9.20
C ARG A 93 -3.08 2.20 -7.79
N SER A 94 -3.34 1.19 -6.97
CA SER A 94 -3.76 1.37 -5.58
C SER A 94 -2.68 2.07 -4.75
N LEU A 95 -1.42 1.73 -4.96
CA LEU A 95 -0.29 2.30 -4.25
C LEU A 95 -0.03 3.75 -4.68
N ARG A 96 -0.08 4.03 -5.99
CA ARG A 96 0.04 5.39 -6.55
C ARG A 96 -1.08 6.33 -6.11
N ASN A 97 -2.27 5.79 -5.81
CA ASN A 97 -3.41 6.56 -5.30
C ASN A 97 -3.48 6.58 -3.76
N SER A 98 -2.49 6.01 -3.07
CA SER A 98 -2.46 5.98 -1.60
C SER A 98 -1.74 7.18 -1.01
N GLY A 99 -1.94 7.41 0.31
CA GLY A 99 -1.18 8.41 1.05
C GLY A 99 0.34 8.16 1.12
N TYR A 100 0.83 6.99 0.68
CA TYR A 100 2.25 6.66 0.65
C TYR A 100 2.93 7.03 -0.68
N ALA A 101 2.17 7.38 -1.71
CA ALA A 101 2.69 7.57 -3.06
C ALA A 101 3.82 8.61 -3.14
N ALA A 102 3.61 9.79 -2.56
CA ALA A 102 4.61 10.86 -2.58
C ALA A 102 5.90 10.48 -1.85
N THR A 103 5.80 9.76 -0.73
CA THR A 103 6.98 9.29 0.01
C THR A 103 7.74 8.25 -0.80
N LEU A 104 7.05 7.26 -1.37
CA LEU A 104 7.69 6.19 -2.15
C LEU A 104 8.35 6.71 -3.43
N GLN A 105 7.77 7.71 -4.08
CA GLN A 105 8.39 8.37 -5.25
C GLN A 105 9.73 9.05 -4.93
N GLY A 106 9.97 9.40 -3.66
CA GLY A 106 11.23 9.97 -3.21
C GLY A 106 12.36 8.95 -3.03
N TYR A 107 12.09 7.65 -3.20
CA TYR A 107 13.09 6.58 -3.10
C TYR A 107 13.17 5.83 -4.43
N GLU A 108 14.39 5.57 -4.89
CA GLU A 108 14.63 4.80 -6.11
C GLU A 108 14.01 3.41 -5.99
N ASN A 109 13.24 2.99 -7.00
CA ASN A 109 12.59 1.68 -7.10
C ASN A 109 11.65 1.26 -5.96
N ALA A 110 11.36 2.12 -4.98
CA ALA A 110 10.58 1.74 -3.80
C ALA A 110 9.15 1.26 -4.10
N ILE A 111 8.51 1.80 -5.14
CA ILE A 111 7.21 1.32 -5.61
C ILE A 111 7.33 -0.13 -6.09
N GLU A 112 8.37 -0.43 -6.87
CA GLU A 112 8.61 -1.78 -7.41
C GLU A 112 8.95 -2.76 -6.30
N ASP A 113 9.79 -2.36 -5.33
CA ASP A 113 10.16 -3.21 -4.20
C ASP A 113 8.95 -3.59 -3.36
N VAL A 114 8.08 -2.62 -3.03
CA VAL A 114 6.84 -2.87 -2.28
C VAL A 114 5.91 -3.79 -3.05
N LEU A 115 5.77 -3.60 -4.37
CA LEU A 115 4.95 -4.45 -5.22
C LEU A 115 5.51 -5.87 -5.30
N HIS A 116 6.82 -6.02 -5.51
CA HIS A 116 7.48 -7.30 -5.59
C HIS A 116 7.32 -8.08 -4.30
N GLN A 117 7.63 -7.45 -3.16
CA GLN A 117 7.49 -8.06 -1.84
C GLN A 117 6.05 -8.48 -1.55
N THR A 118 5.07 -7.63 -1.90
CA THR A 118 3.66 -7.97 -1.73
C THR A 118 3.29 -9.17 -2.58
N LEU A 119 3.59 -9.13 -3.88
CA LEU A 119 3.22 -10.17 -4.82
C LEU A 119 3.89 -11.52 -4.50
N GLU A 120 5.14 -11.50 -4.04
CA GLU A 120 5.85 -12.68 -3.55
C GLU A 120 5.14 -13.28 -2.33
N GLU A 121 4.75 -12.47 -1.33
CA GLU A 121 3.99 -12.95 -0.18
C GLU A 121 2.68 -13.62 -0.61
N LEU A 122 1.93 -12.97 -1.50
CA LEU A 122 0.68 -13.52 -2.02
C LEU A 122 0.93 -14.85 -2.76
N HIS A 123 1.96 -14.93 -3.58
CA HIS A 123 2.32 -16.15 -4.30
C HIS A 123 2.71 -17.30 -3.35
N LEU A 124 3.55 -17.02 -2.35
CA LEU A 124 3.94 -18.00 -1.34
C LEU A 124 2.74 -18.48 -0.52
N ALA A 125 1.80 -17.59 -0.20
CA ALA A 125 0.56 -17.97 0.48
C ALA A 125 -0.24 -18.99 -0.34
N LEU A 126 -0.34 -18.79 -1.66
CA LEU A 126 -1.02 -19.72 -2.57
C LEU A 126 -0.30 -21.08 -2.67
N ILE A 127 1.03 -21.09 -2.77
CA ILE A 127 1.81 -22.34 -2.82
C ILE A 127 1.59 -23.17 -1.56
N ARG A 128 1.58 -22.51 -0.39
CA ARG A 128 1.41 -23.16 0.90
C ARG A 128 -0.02 -23.64 1.12
N ASN A 129 -1.00 -22.92 0.59
CA ASN A 129 -2.41 -23.24 0.69
C ASN A 129 -3.16 -22.86 -0.59
N SER A 130 -3.71 -23.86 -1.29
CA SER A 130 -4.50 -23.65 -2.51
C SER A 130 -5.79 -22.86 -2.27
N SER A 131 -6.27 -22.76 -1.02
CA SER A 131 -7.41 -21.92 -0.62
C SER A 131 -7.01 -20.57 -0.01
N ALA A 132 -5.73 -20.16 -0.10
CA ALA A 132 -5.25 -18.88 0.44
C ALA A 132 -6.09 -17.68 -0.03
N GLY A 133 -6.04 -16.57 0.70
CA GLY A 133 -6.85 -15.37 0.44
C GLY A 133 -8.11 -15.32 1.31
N PRO A 134 -9.06 -14.41 1.01
CA PRO A 134 -10.27 -14.26 1.80
C PRO A 134 -11.27 -15.40 1.54
N ASP A 135 -12.11 -15.67 2.55
CA ASP A 135 -13.22 -16.63 2.46
C ASP A 135 -14.24 -16.20 1.40
N ASP A 136 -14.55 -14.90 1.34
CA ASP A 136 -15.40 -14.30 0.29
C ASP A 136 -14.53 -13.79 -0.88
N PRO A 137 -14.59 -14.43 -2.07
CA PRO A 137 -13.82 -14.02 -3.24
C PRO A 137 -14.15 -12.58 -3.72
N ALA A 138 -15.34 -12.06 -3.40
CA ALA A 138 -15.71 -10.67 -3.69
C ALA A 138 -14.84 -9.63 -2.98
N THR A 139 -14.14 -10.01 -1.91
CA THR A 139 -13.28 -9.12 -1.13
C THR A 139 -11.80 -9.23 -1.51
N PHE A 140 -11.44 -10.10 -2.45
CA PHE A 140 -10.06 -10.39 -2.86
C PHE A 140 -9.27 -9.13 -3.25
N LEU A 141 -9.83 -8.25 -4.09
CA LEU A 141 -9.17 -6.99 -4.46
C LEU A 141 -8.89 -6.09 -3.25
N LYS A 142 -9.81 -6.00 -2.29
CA LYS A 142 -9.64 -5.20 -1.08
C LYS A 142 -8.61 -5.84 -0.14
N TRP A 143 -8.62 -7.17 -0.04
CA TRP A 143 -7.65 -7.93 0.74
C TRP A 143 -6.22 -7.71 0.21
N ALA A 144 -6.02 -7.85 -1.10
CA ALA A 144 -4.73 -7.63 -1.73
C ALA A 144 -4.28 -6.15 -1.62
N GLN A 145 -5.21 -5.20 -1.79
CA GLN A 145 -4.93 -3.79 -1.54
C GLN A 145 -4.46 -3.54 -0.10
N THR A 146 -5.08 -4.20 0.87
CA THR A 146 -4.67 -4.08 2.28
C THR A 146 -3.25 -4.60 2.48
N ALA A 147 -2.87 -5.69 1.80
CA ALA A 147 -1.52 -6.23 1.84
C ALA A 147 -0.48 -5.24 1.29
N VAL A 148 -0.69 -4.65 0.09
CA VAL A 148 0.27 -3.69 -0.48
C VAL A 148 0.40 -2.43 0.38
N ILE A 149 -0.69 -1.96 0.97
CA ILE A 149 -0.68 -0.79 1.85
C ILE A 149 0.09 -1.07 3.15
N ARG A 150 0.01 -2.30 3.69
CA ARG A 150 0.83 -2.70 4.84
C ARG A 150 2.31 -2.73 4.51
N HIS A 151 2.70 -3.28 3.36
CA HIS A 151 4.10 -3.26 2.92
C HIS A 151 4.62 -1.84 2.68
N ALA A 152 3.81 -0.99 2.05
CA ALA A 152 4.13 0.43 1.88
C ALA A 152 4.37 1.13 3.22
N HIS A 153 3.51 0.87 4.20
CA HIS A 153 3.68 1.41 5.55
C HIS A 153 4.99 0.94 6.18
N VAL A 154 5.26 -0.37 6.15
CA VAL A 154 6.49 -0.95 6.72
C VAL A 154 7.73 -0.38 6.05
N PHE A 155 7.73 -0.25 4.72
CA PHE A 155 8.83 0.37 3.98
C PHE A 155 9.09 1.81 4.47
N VAL A 156 8.05 2.63 4.53
CA VAL A 156 8.18 4.04 4.97
C VAL A 156 8.66 4.13 6.42
N GLN A 157 8.21 3.25 7.32
CA GLN A 157 8.70 3.23 8.69
C GLN A 157 10.18 2.84 8.78
N LYS A 158 10.61 1.83 8.01
CA LYS A 158 12.03 1.44 7.93
C LYS A 158 12.90 2.60 7.44
N CYS A 159 12.47 3.32 6.40
CA CYS A 159 13.20 4.47 5.90
C CYS A 159 13.29 5.61 6.92
N LYS A 160 12.26 5.82 7.74
CA LYS A 160 12.29 6.81 8.83
C LYS A 160 13.26 6.40 9.95
N SER A 161 13.25 5.13 10.37
CA SER A 161 14.21 4.62 11.35
C SER A 161 15.64 4.73 10.84
N ASN A 162 15.91 4.27 9.62
CA ASN A 162 17.26 4.31 9.04
C ASN A 162 17.79 5.74 8.85
N ARG A 163 16.91 6.75 8.68
CA ARG A 163 17.31 8.17 8.70
C ARG A 163 17.66 8.65 10.11
N CYS A 164 17.00 8.15 11.14
CA CYS A 164 17.36 8.42 12.53
C CYS A 164 18.65 7.71 12.96
N ASP A 165 18.94 6.55 12.36
CA ASP A 165 20.09 5.68 12.68
C ASP A 165 21.30 5.91 11.75
N SER A 166 21.20 6.81 10.77
CA SER A 166 22.32 7.17 9.88
C SER A 166 23.35 8.02 10.63
N LEU A 167 24.56 7.49 10.76
CA LEU A 167 25.73 8.19 11.32
C LEU A 167 26.05 9.49 10.55
N ASP A 168 25.69 9.58 9.26
CA ASP A 168 25.90 10.79 8.44
C ASP A 168 24.90 11.90 8.82
N ALA A 169 23.68 11.57 9.25
CA ALA A 169 22.72 12.54 9.81
C ALA A 169 23.06 12.94 11.25
N GLN A 170 23.85 12.12 11.96
CA GLN A 170 24.46 12.52 13.24
C GLN A 170 25.67 13.42 13.03
N GLN A 171 26.45 13.25 11.95
CA GLN A 171 27.57 14.15 11.64
C GLN A 171 27.14 15.61 11.49
N GLU A 172 26.00 15.92 10.87
CA GLU A 172 25.50 17.31 10.82
C GLU A 172 25.06 17.86 12.19
N LYS A 173 24.59 17.01 13.11
CA LYS A 173 24.27 17.43 14.49
C LYS A 173 25.50 17.61 15.37
N PHE A 174 26.60 16.93 15.07
CA PHE A 174 27.87 17.11 15.77
C PHE A 174 28.76 18.17 15.12
N ALA A 175 28.62 18.45 13.83
CA ALA A 175 29.37 19.50 13.14
C ALA A 175 29.02 20.91 13.64
N ASP A 176 27.76 21.16 14.01
CA ASP A 176 27.33 22.43 14.62
C ASP A 176 27.71 22.57 16.11
N GLN A 177 28.37 21.57 16.72
CA GLN A 177 28.90 21.65 18.10
C GLN A 177 30.41 21.87 18.17
N PHE A 178 31.11 22.01 17.04
CA PHE A 178 32.57 22.25 17.04
C PHE A 178 32.96 23.63 16.49
N VAL A 179 32.30 24.68 16.99
CA VAL A 179 32.82 26.05 16.98
C VAL A 179 32.38 26.75 18.27
N ASP A 180 33.11 26.58 19.38
CA ASP A 180 34.14 27.52 19.84
C ASP A 180 34.60 27.19 21.27
N GLU A 181 35.91 27.36 21.49
CA GLU A 181 36.61 27.62 22.75
C GLU A 181 35.98 27.15 24.07
N HIS A 182 36.45 26.02 24.59
CA HIS A 182 37.16 25.90 25.87
C HIS A 182 37.56 24.43 25.99
N ALA A 183 38.82 24.15 25.69
CA ALA A 183 39.42 22.92 26.17
C ALA A 183 39.29 22.96 27.69
N ASP A 184 38.40 22.14 28.25
CA ASP A 184 38.40 21.81 29.67
C ASP A 184 39.79 21.23 29.96
N ASP A 185 40.73 22.09 30.33
CA ASP A 185 42.03 21.68 30.81
C ASP A 185 41.76 20.99 32.16
N PRO A 186 41.90 19.66 32.24
CA PRO A 186 41.60 18.93 33.48
C PRO A 186 42.43 19.48 34.64
N GLN A 187 43.58 20.10 34.36
CA GLN A 187 44.45 20.74 35.33
C GLN A 187 43.83 22.00 35.95
N GLU A 188 43.08 22.79 35.19
CA GLU A 188 42.38 23.98 35.67
C GLU A 188 41.18 23.61 36.57
N SER A 189 40.50 22.51 36.26
CA SER A 189 39.41 21.99 37.10
C SER A 189 39.92 21.50 38.47
N VAL A 190 41.10 20.86 38.51
CA VAL A 190 41.72 20.38 39.75
C VAL A 190 42.20 21.55 40.60
N ILE A 191 42.82 22.57 39.98
CA ILE A 191 43.27 23.77 40.69
C ILE A 191 42.07 24.54 41.27
N SER A 192 40.96 24.65 40.53
CA SER A 192 39.73 25.29 41.01
C SER A 192 39.12 24.57 42.21
N GLN A 193 39.11 23.22 42.20
CA GLN A 193 38.61 22.42 43.30
C GLN A 193 39.52 22.50 44.55
N GLU A 194 40.84 22.47 44.37
CA GLU A 194 41.79 22.65 45.47
C GLU A 194 41.66 24.05 46.08
N LEU A 195 41.53 25.09 45.25
CA LEU A 195 41.37 26.47 45.73
C LEU A 195 40.06 26.65 46.51
N GLN A 196 38.96 26.05 46.06
CA GLN A 196 37.69 26.06 46.78
C GLN A 196 37.76 25.31 48.11
N GLN A 197 38.53 24.22 48.17
CA GLN A 197 38.71 23.45 49.40
C GLN A 197 39.53 24.24 50.43
N VAL A 198 40.63 24.86 50.00
CA VAL A 198 41.47 25.73 50.85
C VAL A 198 40.69 26.95 51.36
N LEU A 199 39.84 27.56 50.53
CA LEU A 199 38.98 28.66 50.93
C LEU A 199 37.93 28.22 51.98
N LYS A 200 37.32 27.05 51.82
CA LYS A 200 36.41 26.49 52.83
C LYS A 200 37.11 26.24 54.15
N ASP A 201 38.30 25.66 54.12
CA ASP A 201 39.06 25.35 55.32
C ASP A 201 39.55 26.62 56.03
N ALA A 202 39.91 27.67 55.28
CA ALA A 202 40.26 28.98 55.83
C ALA A 202 39.07 29.72 56.48
N ILE A 203 37.87 29.58 55.91
CA ILE A 203 36.64 30.16 56.49
C ILE A 203 36.21 29.42 57.75
N LEU A 204 36.41 28.10 57.81
CA LEU A 204 36.05 27.26 58.95
C LEU A 204 37.08 27.26 60.09
N SER A 205 38.27 27.84 59.87
CA SER A 205 39.34 27.99 60.88
C SER A 205 39.45 29.42 61.45
N LEU A 206 38.53 30.31 61.07
CA LEU A 206 38.26 31.62 61.67
C LEU A 206 37.17 31.52 62.74
#